data_AF-A0A957ZLN1-F1
#
_entry.id   AF-A0A957ZLN1-F1
#
_cell.length_a   1.000
_cell.length_b   1.000
_cell.length_c   1.000
_cell.angle_alpha   90.00
_cell.angle_beta   90.00
_cell.angle_gamma   90.00
#
_symmetry.space_group_name_H-M   'P 1'
#
loop_
_entity.id
_entity.type
_entity.pdbx_description
1 polymer ?
#
loop_
_entity_poly.entity_id
_entity_poly.type
_entity_poly.pdbx_seq_one_letter_code
_entity_poly.pdbx_strand_id
1 'polypeptide(L)'
;FVVDAAGEILKVKEIEDVAQPDQVWSEQGINICLAGIFDSASPPLAQLDAAGRLCAWLAQNLGMTADAIVGLGELIPSDSPGETFYKGPRWKDILARQVRLHLAALSAGAGDSERNAEADRQLLEARERTQTLAQQVDDLTQRDAEMRQKLARLQAELADAQRQLEEQPIIGEGGLRLLAVYDRLPRDAQRYRPRADDAVRHIVIHDTGAPAGTSLEELAAAHRREWPGLLYDFVIDSRGAIRQTQPLDAVPDTPEPYVREAVSIAFAGDFREGGAPAHDQLAAAGRLIGWLLARYPILTLDSIKGVSEFVATPSPGREWESGRTWKRALLDAARRESGAVDVTAIEAPLRTEIARLERSLAEQQAALAKAEEARFDLNGELQRAREEAEAKAAAPGSYVVPPPPLRNVVDQLPRHVKLRYERRPLSQITHLAIHHTAAPPRVGPARIADLHVAADPSRGKEAWPGIGYHFFVHEDGAIEQTNKLETASYHLVRHYGYSVG
;
A
#
# COMPACT_ATOMS: atom_id res chain seq x y z
N PHE A 1 78.74 30.48 -13.01
CA PHE A 1 78.57 31.12 -11.69
C PHE A 1 77.51 32.21 -11.81
N VAL A 2 76.65 32.38 -10.79
CA VAL A 2 75.67 33.48 -10.75
C VAL A 2 75.99 34.36 -9.54
N VAL A 3 75.91 35.69 -9.72
CA VAL A 3 76.04 36.67 -8.63
C VAL A 3 74.64 37.07 -8.19
N ASP A 4 74.33 36.95 -6.91
CA ASP A 4 73.05 37.37 -6.37
C ASP A 4 73.00 38.89 -6.08
N ALA A 5 71.84 39.37 -5.62
CA ALA A 5 71.64 40.78 -5.27
C ALA A 5 72.51 41.26 -4.08
N ALA A 6 73.12 40.33 -3.34
CA ALA A 6 74.05 40.61 -2.24
C ALA A 6 75.53 40.52 -2.68
N GLY A 7 75.81 40.15 -3.94
CA GLY A 7 77.16 40.07 -4.48
C GLY A 7 77.85 38.71 -4.27
N GLU A 8 77.15 37.69 -3.78
CA GLU A 8 77.75 36.35 -3.58
C GLU A 8 77.88 35.57 -4.89
N ILE A 9 79.06 34.97 -5.12
CA ILE A 9 79.35 34.15 -6.30
C ILE A 9 78.95 32.70 -6.04
N LEU A 10 77.88 32.24 -6.69
CA LEU A 10 77.34 30.90 -6.53
C LEU A 10 77.80 29.98 -7.66
N LYS A 11 78.37 28.82 -7.29
CA LYS A 11 78.71 27.74 -8.22
C LYS A 11 77.45 26.95 -8.58
N VAL A 12 76.75 27.40 -9.61
CA VAL A 12 75.72 26.62 -10.31
C VAL A 12 76.40 25.62 -11.27
N LYS A 13 75.85 24.41 -11.42
CA LYS A 13 76.11 23.61 -12.64
C LYS A 13 75.64 24.44 -13.84
N GLU A 14 76.24 24.24 -15.01
CA GLU A 14 75.85 24.93 -16.25
C GLU A 14 74.32 24.94 -16.38
N ILE A 15 73.74 26.14 -16.49
CA ILE A 15 72.29 26.32 -16.66
C ILE A 15 71.88 25.61 -17.95
N GLU A 16 70.69 25.02 -17.93
CA GLU A 16 70.18 24.16 -19.00
C GLU A 16 69.95 24.94 -20.29
N ASP A 17 70.47 24.45 -21.41
CA ASP A 17 70.58 25.21 -22.66
C ASP A 17 70.14 24.36 -23.85
N VAL A 18 68.96 24.69 -24.38
CA VAL A 18 68.39 24.49 -25.74
C VAL A 18 66.93 24.03 -25.69
N ALA A 19 66.07 24.74 -26.44
CA ALA A 19 64.67 24.38 -26.66
C ALA A 19 64.56 23.42 -27.85
N GLN A 20 63.68 22.41 -27.75
CA GLN A 20 63.30 21.57 -28.87
C GLN A 20 61.81 21.73 -29.18
N PRO A 21 61.42 22.85 -29.84
CA PRO A 21 60.02 23.12 -30.17
C PRO A 21 59.39 22.04 -31.06
N ASP A 22 60.17 21.45 -31.97
CA ASP A 22 59.64 20.61 -33.06
C ASP A 22 59.41 19.14 -32.68
N GLN A 23 59.54 18.80 -31.39
CA GLN A 23 59.41 17.43 -30.91
C GLN A 23 58.05 17.19 -30.26
N VAL A 24 57.35 16.15 -30.72
CA VAL A 24 55.98 15.79 -30.27
C VAL A 24 55.90 15.62 -28.75
N TRP A 25 56.91 15.03 -28.11
CA TRP A 25 56.92 14.88 -26.64
C TRP A 25 57.06 16.22 -25.90
N SER A 26 57.70 17.24 -26.51
CA SER A 26 57.82 18.57 -25.91
C SER A 26 56.51 19.35 -25.99
N GLU A 27 55.75 19.17 -27.07
CA GLU A 27 54.47 19.85 -27.25
C GLU A 27 53.33 19.22 -26.45
N GLN A 28 53.46 17.96 -26.02
CA GLN A 28 52.38 17.19 -25.39
C GLN A 28 52.50 17.04 -23.87
N GLY A 29 53.52 17.65 -23.26
CA GLY A 29 53.78 17.57 -21.82
C GLY A 29 53.25 18.76 -21.02
N ILE A 30 52.83 18.49 -19.77
CA ILE A 30 52.76 19.51 -18.70
C ILE A 30 54.04 19.45 -17.88
N ASN A 31 54.80 20.54 -17.94
CA ASN A 31 56.07 20.68 -17.23
C ASN A 31 55.87 21.15 -15.79
N ILE A 32 56.26 20.32 -14.83
CA ILE A 32 56.23 20.61 -13.38
C ILE A 32 57.68 20.69 -12.89
N CYS A 33 58.13 21.87 -12.49
CA CYS A 33 59.48 22.08 -11.99
C CYS A 33 59.52 22.19 -10.47
N LEU A 34 60.39 21.43 -9.82
CA LEU A 34 60.65 21.51 -8.40
C LEU A 34 61.93 22.33 -8.15
N ALA A 35 61.84 23.33 -7.28
CA ALA A 35 62.98 24.15 -6.88
C ALA A 35 64.02 23.33 -6.11
N GLY A 36 65.23 23.16 -6.66
CA GLY A 36 66.34 22.48 -5.99
C GLY A 36 67.24 21.66 -6.92
N ILE A 37 68.16 20.92 -6.29
CA ILE A 37 69.09 19.99 -6.92
C ILE A 37 68.90 18.63 -6.25
N PHE A 38 68.45 17.63 -7.00
CA PHE A 38 68.04 16.33 -6.44
C PHE A 38 68.91 15.15 -6.90
N ASP A 39 70.20 15.42 -7.18
CA ASP A 39 71.16 14.39 -7.57
C ASP A 39 71.48 13.42 -6.41
N SER A 40 71.55 13.93 -5.18
CA SER A 40 71.95 13.14 -3.99
C SER A 40 70.88 13.05 -2.91
N ALA A 41 69.92 13.97 -2.87
CA ALA A 41 68.81 13.98 -1.91
C ALA A 41 67.47 14.18 -2.63
N SER A 42 66.41 13.58 -2.09
CA SER A 42 65.04 13.80 -2.57
C SER A 42 64.53 15.20 -2.18
N PRO A 43 63.48 15.72 -2.86
CA PRO A 43 62.76 16.89 -2.42
C PRO A 43 62.30 16.80 -0.96
N PRO A 44 62.24 17.91 -0.20
CA PRO A 44 61.62 17.94 1.12
C PRO A 44 60.17 17.44 1.08
N LEU A 45 59.67 16.92 2.21
CA LEU A 45 58.34 16.30 2.28
C LEU A 45 57.20 17.23 1.86
N ALA A 46 57.27 18.52 2.22
CA ALA A 46 56.25 19.50 1.83
C ALA A 46 56.21 19.71 0.30
N GLN A 47 57.38 19.85 -0.33
CA GLN A 47 57.52 19.95 -1.78
C GLN A 47 57.03 18.67 -2.49
N LEU A 48 57.35 17.50 -1.95
CA LEU A 48 56.93 16.22 -2.51
C LEU A 48 55.42 15.97 -2.37
N ASP A 49 54.82 16.32 -1.22
CA ASP A 49 53.36 16.23 -1.00
C ASP A 49 52.61 17.18 -1.94
N ALA A 50 53.07 18.42 -2.06
CA ALA A 50 52.50 19.41 -2.97
C ALA A 50 52.57 18.93 -4.43
N ALA A 51 53.72 18.44 -4.88
CA ALA A 51 53.90 17.87 -6.22
C ALA A 51 52.98 16.67 -6.46
N GLY A 52 52.82 15.79 -5.46
CA GLY A 52 51.93 14.63 -5.52
C GLY A 52 50.45 15.00 -5.66
N ARG A 53 49.97 15.96 -4.85
CA ARG A 53 48.59 16.48 -4.94
C ARG A 53 48.33 17.15 -6.27
N LEU A 54 49.30 17.93 -6.77
CA LEU A 54 49.23 18.55 -8.09
C LEU A 54 49.13 17.50 -9.19
N CYS A 55 49.97 16.46 -9.14
CA CYS A 55 49.91 15.36 -10.11
C CYS A 55 48.58 14.61 -10.05
N ALA A 56 48.04 14.34 -8.85
CA ALA A 56 46.76 13.65 -8.69
C ALA A 56 45.59 14.49 -9.23
N TRP A 57 45.57 15.79 -8.94
CA TRP A 57 44.56 16.71 -9.47
C TRP A 57 44.67 16.84 -10.99
N LEU A 58 45.87 17.00 -11.55
CA LEU A 58 46.07 17.05 -13.01
C LEU A 58 45.66 15.74 -13.68
N ALA A 59 46.04 14.59 -13.10
CA ALA A 59 45.70 13.28 -13.63
C ALA A 59 44.18 13.06 -13.65
N GLN A 60 43.47 13.44 -12.58
CA GLN A 60 42.00 13.41 -12.53
C GLN A 60 41.38 14.28 -13.63
N ASN A 61 41.82 15.53 -13.79
CA ASN A 61 41.20 16.48 -14.72
C ASN A 61 41.57 16.26 -16.19
N LEU A 62 42.69 15.59 -16.46
CA LEU A 62 43.17 15.30 -17.82
C LEU A 62 42.96 13.82 -18.22
N GLY A 63 42.34 13.01 -17.35
CA GLY A 63 42.06 11.59 -17.64
C GLY A 63 43.31 10.72 -17.73
N MET A 64 44.35 11.04 -16.97
CA MET A 64 45.63 10.33 -16.99
C MET A 64 45.74 9.33 -15.84
N THR A 65 46.60 8.33 -16.01
CA THR A 65 47.00 7.41 -14.95
C THR A 65 48.34 7.84 -14.34
N ALA A 66 48.74 7.19 -13.25
CA ALA A 66 50.04 7.41 -12.63
C ALA A 66 51.23 7.11 -13.56
N ASP A 67 51.04 6.34 -14.62
CA ASP A 67 52.09 5.99 -15.58
C ASP A 67 52.42 7.16 -16.54
N ALA A 68 51.55 8.17 -16.60
CA ALA A 68 51.78 9.40 -17.34
C ALA A 68 52.78 10.36 -16.64
N ILE A 69 53.25 10.02 -15.44
CA ILE A 69 54.28 10.80 -14.71
C ILE A 69 55.65 10.32 -15.17
N VAL A 70 56.38 11.21 -15.83
CA VAL A 70 57.72 10.93 -16.38
C VAL A 70 58.69 12.00 -15.93
N GLY A 71 59.93 11.63 -15.61
CA GLY A 71 61.00 12.60 -15.44
C GLY A 71 61.54 13.05 -16.79
N LEU A 72 62.07 14.27 -16.90
CA LEU A 72 62.62 14.78 -18.15
C LEU A 72 63.68 13.83 -18.76
N GLY A 73 64.52 13.19 -17.92
CA GLY A 73 65.50 12.18 -18.31
C GLY A 73 64.94 10.92 -19.00
N GLU A 74 63.62 10.68 -18.93
CA GLU A 74 62.95 9.58 -19.66
C GLU A 74 62.52 9.99 -21.07
N LEU A 75 62.33 11.29 -21.30
CA LEU A 75 61.93 11.85 -22.59
C LEU A 75 63.15 12.14 -23.44
N ILE A 76 64.23 12.61 -22.82
CA ILE A 76 65.49 13.00 -23.46
C ILE A 76 66.69 12.72 -22.55
N PRO A 77 67.92 12.64 -23.10
CA PRO A 77 69.13 12.57 -22.29
C PRO A 77 69.29 13.85 -21.42
N SER A 78 68.88 13.78 -20.16
CA SER A 78 68.94 14.88 -19.19
C SER A 78 69.20 14.35 -17.77
N ASP A 79 69.88 15.15 -16.95
CA ASP A 79 70.05 14.88 -15.51
C ASP A 79 68.83 15.31 -14.70
N SER A 80 67.93 16.11 -15.27
CA SER A 80 66.70 16.56 -14.62
C SER A 80 65.66 15.42 -14.61
N PRO A 81 64.93 15.18 -13.49
CA PRO A 81 64.85 16.00 -12.28
C PRO A 81 65.82 15.58 -11.16
N GLY A 82 66.91 14.88 -11.48
CA GLY A 82 67.95 14.44 -10.54
C GLY A 82 68.00 12.93 -10.38
N GLU A 83 69.18 12.38 -10.08
CA GLU A 83 69.38 10.91 -9.98
C GLU A 83 68.44 10.24 -8.95
N THR A 84 68.11 10.94 -7.84
CA THR A 84 67.22 10.38 -6.81
C THR A 84 65.77 10.19 -7.25
N PHE A 85 65.37 10.76 -8.39
CA PHE A 85 64.05 10.50 -8.98
C PHE A 85 63.93 9.05 -9.44
N TYR A 86 65.01 8.53 -10.03
CA TYR A 86 65.09 7.21 -10.64
C TYR A 86 65.69 6.15 -9.73
N LYS A 87 66.60 6.54 -8.82
CA LYS A 87 67.39 5.63 -7.97
C LYS A 87 67.34 6.06 -6.50
N GLY A 88 67.79 5.17 -5.62
CA GLY A 88 67.86 5.44 -4.18
C GLY A 88 66.46 5.75 -3.59
N PRO A 89 66.19 6.97 -3.10
CA PRO A 89 64.87 7.39 -2.63
C PRO A 89 63.73 7.18 -3.64
N ARG A 90 64.02 7.16 -4.95
CA ARG A 90 63.06 6.85 -6.03
C ARG A 90 61.75 7.61 -5.89
N TRP A 91 61.82 8.92 -5.74
CA TRP A 91 60.64 9.72 -5.42
C TRP A 91 59.61 9.80 -6.58
N LYS A 92 59.95 9.32 -7.78
CA LYS A 92 58.95 8.99 -8.83
C LYS A 92 57.87 8.02 -8.34
N ASP A 93 58.27 6.96 -7.62
CA ASP A 93 57.34 5.94 -7.13
C ASP A 93 56.40 6.49 -6.05
N ILE A 94 56.87 7.48 -5.29
CA ILE A 94 56.08 8.17 -4.26
C ILE A 94 54.95 8.98 -4.95
N LEU A 95 55.29 9.78 -5.97
CA LEU A 95 54.31 10.53 -6.75
C LEU A 95 53.30 9.59 -7.41
N ALA A 96 53.77 8.55 -8.10
CA ALA A 96 52.92 7.57 -8.75
C ALA A 96 51.97 6.87 -7.76
N ARG A 97 52.47 6.50 -6.56
CA ARG A 97 51.66 5.91 -5.50
C ARG A 97 50.57 6.85 -5.01
N GLN A 98 50.89 8.12 -4.76
CA GLN A 98 49.91 9.12 -4.32
C GLN A 98 48.80 9.29 -5.36
N VAL A 99 49.14 9.39 -6.64
CA VAL A 99 48.15 9.48 -7.73
C VAL A 99 47.27 8.23 -7.78
N ARG A 100 47.84 7.01 -7.70
CA ARG A 100 47.04 5.77 -7.68
C ARG A 100 46.05 5.72 -6.50
N LEU A 101 46.48 6.13 -5.30
CA LEU A 101 45.61 6.14 -4.12
C LEU A 101 44.44 7.11 -4.28
N HIS A 102 44.71 8.31 -4.79
CA HIS A 102 43.69 9.32 -5.04
C HIS A 102 42.71 8.89 -6.15
N LEU A 103 43.20 8.27 -7.22
CA LEU A 103 42.35 7.76 -8.31
C LEU A 103 41.51 6.54 -7.88
N ALA A 104 42.05 5.64 -7.05
CA ALA A 104 41.30 4.49 -6.54
C ALA A 104 40.13 4.90 -5.63
N ALA A 105 40.29 5.96 -4.85
CA ALA A 105 39.23 6.51 -4.00
C ALA A 105 38.03 7.07 -4.81
N LEU A 106 38.26 7.56 -6.04
CA LEU A 106 37.19 8.00 -6.95
C LEU A 106 36.35 6.82 -7.46
N SER A 107 37.00 5.71 -7.86
CA SER A 107 36.32 4.54 -8.43
C SER A 107 35.41 3.83 -7.43
N ALA A 108 35.74 3.85 -6.14
CA ALA A 108 34.90 3.29 -5.08
C ALA A 108 33.56 4.01 -4.95
N GLY A 109 33.53 5.35 -5.10
CA GLY A 109 32.30 6.14 -4.97
C GLY A 109 31.30 5.96 -6.12
N ALA A 110 31.75 5.57 -7.32
CA ALA A 110 30.86 5.32 -8.46
C ALA A 110 30.07 4.01 -8.33
N GLY A 111 30.70 2.95 -7.79
CA GLY A 111 30.04 1.66 -7.55
C GLY A 111 28.94 1.71 -6.48
N ASP A 112 29.08 2.61 -5.50
CA ASP A 112 28.05 2.84 -4.48
C ASP A 112 26.82 3.57 -5.04
N SER A 113 27.01 4.42 -6.06
CA SER A 113 25.90 5.12 -6.74
C SER A 113 25.01 4.17 -7.54
N GLU A 114 25.57 3.20 -8.27
CA GLU A 114 24.79 2.22 -9.04
C GLU A 114 24.02 1.26 -8.13
N ARG A 115 24.64 0.84 -7.02
CA ARG A 115 24.00 -0.03 -6.01
C ARG A 115 22.84 0.67 -5.30
N ASN A 116 22.97 1.96 -5.01
CA ASN A 116 21.89 2.74 -4.43
C ASN A 116 20.71 2.90 -5.41
N ALA A 117 20.98 3.14 -6.69
CA ALA A 117 19.93 3.21 -7.71
C ALA A 117 19.17 1.88 -7.89
N GLU A 118 19.85 0.75 -7.78
CA GLU A 118 19.22 -0.58 -7.78
C GLU A 118 18.35 -0.80 -6.54
N ALA A 119 18.83 -0.43 -5.35
CA ALA A 119 18.05 -0.51 -4.12
C ALA A 119 16.78 0.37 -4.18
N ASP A 120 16.88 1.58 -4.73
CA ASP A 120 15.72 2.47 -4.92
C ASP A 120 14.67 1.86 -5.86
N ARG A 121 15.08 1.18 -6.94
CA ARG A 121 14.16 0.46 -7.83
C ARG A 121 13.43 -0.67 -7.10
N GLN A 122 14.16 -1.50 -6.36
CA GLN A 122 13.56 -2.60 -5.59
C GLN A 122 12.56 -2.10 -4.55
N LEU A 123 12.86 -0.97 -3.92
CA LEU A 123 11.98 -0.34 -2.94
C LEU A 123 10.71 0.23 -3.58
N LEU A 124 10.79 0.75 -4.81
CA LEU A 124 9.64 1.17 -5.60
C LEU A 124 8.74 -0.01 -5.96
N GLU A 125 9.31 -1.09 -6.50
CA GLU A 125 8.55 -2.30 -6.86
C GLU A 125 7.84 -2.91 -5.64
N ALA A 126 8.52 -2.97 -4.49
CA ALA A 126 7.93 -3.50 -3.25
C ALA A 126 6.75 -2.63 -2.77
N ARG A 127 6.82 -1.30 -2.91
CA ARG A 127 5.70 -0.39 -2.61
C ARG A 127 4.51 -0.64 -3.53
N GLU A 128 4.75 -0.80 -4.82
CA GLU A 128 3.68 -1.08 -5.79
C GLU A 128 2.98 -2.41 -5.48
N ARG A 129 3.75 -3.47 -5.20
CA ARG A 129 3.18 -4.78 -4.79
C ARG A 129 2.34 -4.68 -3.52
N THR A 130 2.82 -3.91 -2.53
CA THR A 130 2.09 -3.65 -1.29
C THR A 130 0.76 -2.93 -1.54
N GLN A 131 0.77 -1.93 -2.44
CA GLN A 131 -0.43 -1.20 -2.83
C GLN A 131 -1.44 -2.10 -3.56
N THR A 132 -0.98 -2.96 -4.47
CA THR A 132 -1.84 -3.95 -5.15
C THR A 132 -2.48 -4.92 -4.16
N LEU A 133 -1.72 -5.45 -3.21
CA LEU A 133 -2.23 -6.33 -2.15
C LEU A 133 -3.26 -5.62 -1.27
N ALA A 134 -3.04 -4.35 -0.93
CA ALA A 134 -4.01 -3.55 -0.18
C ALA A 134 -5.34 -3.43 -0.94
N GLN A 135 -5.29 -3.10 -2.24
CA GLN A 135 -6.49 -3.04 -3.08
C GLN A 135 -7.20 -4.39 -3.18
N GLN A 136 -6.46 -5.50 -3.24
CA GLN A 136 -7.03 -6.84 -3.27
C GLN A 136 -7.75 -7.19 -1.95
N VAL A 137 -7.17 -6.82 -0.80
CA VAL A 137 -7.81 -7.01 0.52
C VAL A 137 -9.09 -6.19 0.61
N ASP A 138 -9.11 -4.94 0.13
CA ASP A 138 -10.30 -4.10 0.15
C ASP A 138 -11.43 -4.68 -0.72
N ASP A 139 -11.11 -5.14 -1.94
CA ASP A 139 -12.07 -5.79 -2.85
C ASP A 139 -12.64 -7.10 -2.26
N LEU A 140 -11.79 -7.94 -1.66
CA LEU A 140 -12.24 -9.16 -0.99
C LEU A 140 -13.12 -8.86 0.24
N THR A 141 -12.78 -7.82 0.99
CA THR A 141 -13.58 -7.38 2.15
C THR A 141 -14.96 -6.90 1.73
N GLN A 142 -15.05 -6.13 0.64
CA GLN A 142 -16.33 -5.69 0.09
C GLN A 142 -17.19 -6.88 -0.38
N ARG A 143 -16.61 -7.84 -1.09
CA ARG A 143 -17.31 -9.05 -1.55
C ARG A 143 -17.81 -9.93 -0.40
N ASP A 144 -17.02 -10.09 0.67
CA ASP A 144 -17.46 -10.80 1.88
C ASP A 144 -18.69 -10.12 2.49
N ALA A 145 -18.69 -8.79 2.59
CA ALA A 145 -19.82 -8.02 3.12
C ALA A 145 -21.10 -8.19 2.27
N GLU A 146 -20.98 -8.11 0.94
CA GLU A 146 -22.09 -8.29 0.00
C GLU A 146 -22.70 -9.71 0.10
N MET A 147 -21.86 -10.74 0.17
CA MET A 147 -22.33 -12.12 0.32
C MET A 147 -23.01 -12.36 1.67
N ARG A 148 -22.48 -11.81 2.77
CA ARG A 148 -23.12 -11.88 4.09
C ARG A 148 -24.50 -11.24 4.08
N GLN A 149 -24.65 -10.09 3.41
CA GLN A 149 -25.93 -9.43 3.27
C GLN A 149 -26.93 -10.28 2.47
N LYS A 150 -26.49 -10.89 1.36
CA LYS A 150 -27.34 -11.80 0.57
C LYS A 150 -27.76 -13.03 1.37
N LEU A 151 -26.84 -13.63 2.13
CA LEU A 151 -27.11 -14.78 2.99
C LEU A 151 -28.15 -14.43 4.07
N ALA A 152 -27.98 -13.31 4.77
CA ALA A 152 -28.92 -12.85 5.79
C ALA A 152 -30.33 -12.63 5.23
N ARG A 153 -30.43 -12.06 4.02
CA ARG A 153 -31.71 -11.88 3.33
C ARG A 153 -32.39 -13.21 3.03
N LEU A 154 -31.68 -14.16 2.43
CA LEU A 154 -32.26 -15.46 2.08
C LEU A 154 -32.65 -16.27 3.32
N GLN A 155 -31.88 -16.17 4.41
CA GLN A 155 -32.24 -16.78 5.70
C GLN A 155 -33.53 -16.19 6.25
N ALA A 156 -33.74 -14.88 6.12
CA ALA A 156 -35.00 -14.23 6.51
C ALA A 156 -36.18 -14.72 5.63
N GLU A 157 -35.97 -14.80 4.31
CA GLU A 157 -36.98 -15.32 3.37
C GLU A 157 -37.33 -16.79 3.66
N LEU A 158 -36.34 -17.63 4.01
CA LEU A 158 -36.58 -19.02 4.42
C LEU A 158 -37.33 -19.10 5.75
N ALA A 159 -36.98 -18.27 6.73
CA ALA A 159 -37.65 -18.25 8.03
C ALA A 159 -39.12 -17.81 7.90
N ASP A 160 -39.42 -16.85 7.03
CA ASP A 160 -40.79 -16.45 6.74
C ASP A 160 -41.56 -17.54 5.98
N ALA A 161 -40.93 -18.22 5.02
CA ALA A 161 -41.55 -19.37 4.33
C ALA A 161 -41.83 -20.54 5.29
N GLN A 162 -40.94 -20.82 6.24
CA GLN A 162 -41.12 -21.82 7.28
C GLN A 162 -42.21 -21.43 8.27
N ARG A 163 -42.27 -20.15 8.69
CA ARG A 163 -43.37 -19.65 9.52
C ARG A 163 -44.71 -19.83 8.80
N GLN A 164 -44.75 -19.54 7.50
CA GLN A 164 -45.93 -19.79 6.69
C GLN A 164 -46.30 -21.28 6.60
N LEU A 165 -45.30 -22.19 6.58
CA LEU A 165 -45.49 -23.65 6.63
C LEU A 165 -45.98 -24.14 8.00
N GLU A 166 -45.48 -23.61 9.11
CA GLU A 166 -45.91 -23.96 10.47
C GLU A 166 -47.30 -23.41 10.80
N GLU A 167 -47.62 -22.26 10.25
CA GLU A 167 -48.97 -21.67 10.24
C GLU A 167 -49.84 -22.29 9.14
N GLN A 168 -49.39 -23.35 8.43
CA GLN A 168 -50.21 -23.97 7.41
C GLN A 168 -51.45 -24.59 8.04
N PRO A 169 -52.63 -24.12 7.64
CA PRO A 169 -53.86 -24.78 7.98
C PRO A 169 -53.88 -26.18 7.35
N ILE A 170 -54.27 -27.18 8.12
CA ILE A 170 -54.58 -28.51 7.61
C ILE A 170 -55.84 -28.38 6.74
N ILE A 171 -55.86 -29.06 5.60
CA ILE A 171 -57.09 -29.22 4.81
C ILE A 171 -57.97 -30.24 5.55
N GLY A 172 -58.99 -29.75 6.27
CA GLY A 172 -60.04 -30.61 6.81
C GLY A 172 -60.89 -31.21 5.68
N GLU A 173 -61.58 -32.32 5.95
CA GLU A 173 -62.53 -32.92 4.99
C GLU A 173 -63.46 -31.84 4.42
N GLY A 174 -63.46 -31.62 3.10
CA GLY A 174 -64.25 -30.54 2.47
C GLY A 174 -63.49 -29.25 2.15
N GLY A 175 -62.16 -29.24 2.20
CA GLY A 175 -61.34 -28.16 1.62
C GLY A 175 -61.11 -26.95 2.53
N LEU A 176 -61.63 -26.97 3.76
CA LEU A 176 -61.44 -25.90 4.74
C LEU A 176 -60.03 -25.93 5.31
N ARG A 177 -59.40 -24.76 5.31
CA ARG A 177 -58.11 -24.52 5.93
C ARG A 177 -58.29 -24.09 7.39
N LEU A 178 -57.88 -24.94 8.35
CA LEU A 178 -57.89 -24.64 9.79
C LEU A 178 -56.62 -25.14 10.50
N LEU A 179 -56.24 -24.51 11.61
CA LEU A 179 -55.13 -24.93 12.48
C LEU A 179 -55.66 -25.46 13.82
N ALA A 180 -55.46 -26.75 14.10
CA ALA A 180 -55.81 -27.34 15.40
C ALA A 180 -54.75 -27.02 16.46
N VAL A 181 -55.16 -26.35 17.55
CA VAL A 181 -54.25 -25.91 18.62
C VAL A 181 -54.70 -26.34 20.02
N TYR A 182 -55.83 -27.04 20.14
CA TYR A 182 -56.47 -27.38 21.41
C TYR A 182 -55.61 -28.23 22.37
N ASP A 183 -54.61 -28.97 21.88
CA ASP A 183 -53.68 -29.75 22.72
C ASP A 183 -52.63 -28.88 23.44
N ARG A 184 -52.46 -27.63 23.01
CA ARG A 184 -51.49 -26.68 23.57
C ARG A 184 -52.12 -25.65 24.50
N LEU A 185 -53.45 -25.61 24.57
CA LEU A 185 -54.18 -24.59 25.35
C LEU A 185 -54.43 -25.06 26.80
N PRO A 186 -54.37 -24.14 27.78
CA PRO A 186 -54.77 -24.42 29.16
C PRO A 186 -56.19 -25.01 29.25
N ARG A 187 -56.30 -26.28 29.69
CA ARG A 187 -57.58 -26.99 29.84
C ARG A 187 -57.56 -28.03 30.96
N ASP A 188 -58.74 -28.34 31.49
CA ASP A 188 -59.04 -29.45 32.38
C ASP A 188 -59.82 -30.51 31.63
N ALA A 189 -59.11 -31.53 31.16
CA ALA A 189 -59.65 -32.58 30.32
C ALA A 189 -60.75 -33.41 31.02
N GLN A 190 -60.79 -33.45 32.36
CA GLN A 190 -61.76 -34.28 33.10
C GLN A 190 -63.17 -33.68 33.12
N ARG A 191 -63.30 -32.39 32.81
CA ARG A 191 -64.58 -31.65 32.80
C ARG A 191 -65.19 -31.53 31.40
N TYR A 192 -64.76 -32.38 30.47
CA TYR A 192 -65.34 -32.54 29.13
C TYR A 192 -66.03 -33.89 29.03
N ARG A 193 -67.11 -33.94 28.24
CA ARG A 193 -67.82 -35.17 27.90
C ARG A 193 -67.88 -35.35 26.37
N PRO A 194 -68.02 -36.59 25.87
CA PRO A 194 -68.25 -36.83 24.45
C PRO A 194 -69.49 -36.10 23.92
N ARG A 195 -69.39 -35.53 22.73
CA ARG A 195 -70.48 -34.86 22.00
C ARG A 195 -70.75 -35.64 20.70
N ALA A 196 -71.97 -36.14 20.56
CA ALA A 196 -72.42 -36.73 19.30
C ALA A 196 -72.74 -35.63 18.28
N ASP A 197 -72.52 -35.91 16.99
CA ASP A 197 -72.75 -34.90 15.94
C ASP A 197 -74.23 -34.48 15.85
N ASP A 198 -75.16 -35.40 16.15
CA ASP A 198 -76.60 -35.13 16.19
C ASP A 198 -77.06 -34.36 17.44
N ALA A 199 -76.16 -34.04 18.38
CA ALA A 199 -76.45 -33.16 19.51
C ALA A 199 -76.26 -31.67 19.15
N VAL A 200 -75.59 -31.37 18.03
CA VAL A 200 -75.37 -29.99 17.58
C VAL A 200 -76.66 -29.44 16.96
N ARG A 201 -77.13 -28.29 17.46
CA ARG A 201 -78.35 -27.59 17.05
C ARG A 201 -78.07 -26.17 16.57
N HIS A 202 -76.96 -25.57 16.99
CA HIS A 202 -76.62 -24.18 16.72
C HIS A 202 -75.15 -23.97 16.32
N ILE A 203 -74.90 -22.92 15.55
CA ILE A 203 -73.58 -22.28 15.47
C ILE A 203 -73.70 -21.00 16.28
N VAL A 204 -72.95 -20.88 17.38
CA VAL A 204 -73.06 -19.73 18.28
C VAL A 204 -71.89 -18.80 18.05
N ILE A 205 -72.20 -17.55 17.73
CA ILE A 205 -71.21 -16.52 17.41
C ILE A 205 -70.90 -15.70 18.66
N HIS A 206 -69.61 -15.51 18.89
CA HIS A 206 -69.03 -14.74 19.98
C HIS A 206 -68.06 -13.70 19.46
N ASP A 207 -67.81 -12.67 20.26
CA ASP A 207 -66.53 -11.96 20.26
C ASP A 207 -65.66 -12.47 21.41
N THR A 208 -64.36 -12.18 21.37
CA THR A 208 -63.47 -12.56 22.49
C THR A 208 -63.60 -11.61 23.68
N GLY A 209 -64.22 -10.43 23.50
CA GLY A 209 -64.33 -9.40 24.54
C GLY A 209 -62.98 -8.83 24.98
N ALA A 210 -61.95 -9.01 24.14
CA ALA A 210 -60.55 -8.69 24.40
C ALA A 210 -59.91 -8.10 23.13
N PRO A 211 -58.79 -7.36 23.23
CA PRO A 211 -58.06 -6.88 22.05
C PRO A 211 -57.78 -8.00 21.05
N ALA A 212 -57.89 -7.72 19.75
CA ALA A 212 -57.74 -8.73 18.70
C ALA A 212 -56.37 -9.46 18.67
N GLY A 213 -55.34 -8.86 19.29
CA GLY A 213 -54.01 -9.45 19.44
C GLY A 213 -53.82 -10.28 20.72
N THR A 214 -54.82 -10.41 21.58
CA THR A 214 -54.74 -11.26 22.79
C THR A 214 -54.52 -12.72 22.39
N SER A 215 -53.56 -13.38 23.04
CA SER A 215 -53.20 -14.76 22.71
C SER A 215 -54.28 -15.75 23.12
N LEU A 216 -54.33 -16.91 22.44
CA LEU A 216 -55.28 -17.97 22.80
C LEU A 216 -55.01 -18.55 24.19
N GLU A 217 -53.75 -18.61 24.59
CA GLU A 217 -53.30 -19.05 25.90
C GLU A 217 -53.83 -18.13 27.01
N GLU A 218 -53.78 -16.80 26.79
CA GLU A 218 -54.35 -15.81 27.72
C GLU A 218 -55.88 -15.92 27.79
N LEU A 219 -56.57 -16.05 26.65
CA LEU A 219 -58.02 -16.23 26.61
C LEU A 219 -58.44 -17.53 27.32
N ALA A 220 -57.72 -18.63 27.06
CA ALA A 220 -57.97 -19.92 27.70
C ALA A 220 -57.74 -19.83 29.21
N ALA A 221 -56.63 -19.21 29.65
CA ALA A 221 -56.35 -18.99 31.07
C ALA A 221 -57.42 -18.13 31.76
N ALA A 222 -57.97 -17.14 31.07
CA ALA A 222 -59.08 -16.34 31.59
C ALA A 222 -60.35 -17.18 31.76
N HIS A 223 -60.74 -17.96 30.74
CA HIS A 223 -61.92 -18.83 30.81
C HIS A 223 -61.77 -19.93 31.87
N ARG A 224 -60.55 -20.43 32.11
CA ARG A 224 -60.25 -21.46 33.11
C ARG A 224 -60.64 -21.12 34.54
N ARG A 225 -60.92 -19.84 34.84
CA ARG A 225 -61.44 -19.41 36.15
C ARG A 225 -62.83 -19.98 36.45
N GLU A 226 -63.65 -20.19 35.43
CA GLU A 226 -65.05 -20.64 35.55
C GLU A 226 -65.29 -21.93 34.74
N TRP A 227 -64.64 -22.04 33.59
CA TRP A 227 -64.87 -23.07 32.57
C TRP A 227 -63.72 -24.10 32.52
N PRO A 228 -63.96 -25.29 31.95
CA PRO A 228 -62.91 -26.30 31.84
C PRO A 228 -61.81 -25.95 30.83
N GLY A 229 -62.01 -24.92 30.00
CA GLY A 229 -61.06 -24.39 29.03
C GLY A 229 -61.71 -23.28 28.22
N LEU A 230 -61.13 -22.94 27.07
CA LEU A 230 -61.74 -21.98 26.15
C LEU A 230 -63.13 -22.48 25.70
N LEU A 231 -64.15 -21.62 25.70
CA LEU A 231 -65.52 -22.05 25.33
C LEU A 231 -65.76 -22.06 23.83
N TYR A 232 -64.86 -21.45 23.08
CA TYR A 232 -64.95 -21.38 21.63
C TYR A 232 -64.39 -22.66 21.04
N ASP A 233 -65.14 -23.32 20.15
CA ASP A 233 -64.64 -24.42 19.35
C ASP A 233 -63.66 -23.90 18.27
N PHE A 234 -63.93 -22.69 17.76
CA PHE A 234 -63.06 -21.98 16.82
C PHE A 234 -62.85 -20.53 17.21
N VAL A 235 -61.65 -20.02 16.96
CA VAL A 235 -61.33 -18.58 17.02
C VAL A 235 -60.80 -18.13 15.67
N ILE A 236 -61.33 -17.01 15.17
CA ILE A 236 -60.91 -16.38 13.93
C ILE A 236 -60.14 -15.10 14.25
N ASP A 237 -58.84 -15.10 13.96
CA ASP A 237 -57.99 -13.94 14.23
C ASP A 237 -58.26 -12.78 13.26
N SER A 238 -57.68 -11.61 13.52
CA SER A 238 -57.93 -10.41 12.73
C SER A 238 -57.54 -10.52 11.24
N ARG A 239 -56.76 -11.54 10.85
CA ARG A 239 -56.33 -11.82 9.47
C ARG A 239 -57.15 -12.94 8.82
N GLY A 240 -58.17 -13.46 9.51
CA GLY A 240 -59.02 -14.54 9.00
C GLY A 240 -58.40 -15.93 9.11
N ALA A 241 -57.37 -16.14 9.93
CA ALA A 241 -56.90 -17.49 10.22
C ALA A 241 -57.88 -18.18 11.18
N ILE A 242 -58.29 -19.41 10.84
CA ILE A 242 -59.22 -20.21 11.65
C ILE A 242 -58.41 -21.13 12.55
N ARG A 243 -58.52 -20.94 13.87
CA ARG A 243 -57.88 -21.80 14.87
C ARG A 243 -58.95 -22.66 15.53
N GLN A 244 -58.82 -23.97 15.43
CA GLN A 244 -59.66 -24.90 16.18
C GLN A 244 -59.11 -25.03 17.59
N THR A 245 -59.89 -24.55 18.54
CA THR A 245 -59.53 -24.41 19.96
C THR A 245 -60.23 -25.41 20.86
N GLN A 246 -61.19 -26.18 20.34
CA GLN A 246 -61.67 -27.42 20.95
C GLN A 246 -61.84 -28.56 19.94
N PRO A 247 -61.66 -29.83 20.34
CA PRO A 247 -62.06 -30.97 19.52
C PRO A 247 -63.59 -31.01 19.39
N LEU A 248 -64.11 -31.35 18.20
CA LEU A 248 -65.55 -31.25 17.91
C LEU A 248 -66.39 -32.36 18.56
N ASP A 249 -65.76 -33.48 18.91
CA ASP A 249 -66.35 -34.65 19.55
C ASP A 249 -66.35 -34.56 21.09
N ALA A 250 -65.93 -33.43 21.67
CA ALA A 250 -66.01 -33.18 23.10
C ALA A 250 -66.60 -31.80 23.39
N VAL A 251 -67.26 -31.68 24.53
CA VAL A 251 -67.90 -30.43 24.97
C VAL A 251 -67.78 -30.28 26.49
N PRO A 252 -67.69 -29.05 27.04
CA PRO A 252 -67.77 -28.83 28.48
C PRO A 252 -68.99 -29.51 29.10
N ASP A 253 -68.80 -30.21 30.23
CA ASP A 253 -69.92 -30.77 30.97
C ASP A 253 -70.64 -29.68 31.76
N THR A 254 -71.73 -29.17 31.19
CA THR A 254 -72.37 -27.94 31.66
C THR A 254 -73.89 -27.92 31.34
N PRO A 255 -74.74 -27.28 32.18
CA PRO A 255 -76.17 -27.23 31.93
C PRO A 255 -76.57 -26.26 30.81
N GLU A 256 -75.68 -25.39 30.32
CA GLU A 256 -75.99 -24.35 29.33
C GLU A 256 -76.22 -24.94 27.94
N PRO A 257 -77.44 -24.86 27.37
CA PRO A 257 -77.74 -25.42 26.06
C PRO A 257 -76.93 -24.77 24.93
N TYR A 258 -76.70 -23.45 25.00
CA TYR A 258 -75.92 -22.69 24.02
C TYR A 258 -74.42 -23.01 24.02
N VAL A 259 -73.94 -23.80 24.98
CA VAL A 259 -72.59 -24.37 25.00
C VAL A 259 -72.63 -25.84 24.59
N ARG A 260 -73.55 -26.63 25.16
CA ARG A 260 -73.57 -28.09 24.97
C ARG A 260 -74.12 -28.55 23.61
N GLU A 261 -75.03 -27.77 23.01
CA GLU A 261 -75.72 -28.07 21.74
C GLU A 261 -75.22 -27.17 20.60
N ALA A 262 -74.06 -26.51 20.76
CA ALA A 262 -73.55 -25.55 19.80
C ALA A 262 -72.10 -25.84 19.38
N VAL A 263 -71.76 -25.43 18.17
CA VAL A 263 -70.37 -25.14 17.78
C VAL A 263 -70.14 -23.64 17.92
N SER A 264 -69.24 -23.24 18.83
CA SER A 264 -68.99 -21.85 19.19
C SER A 264 -67.84 -21.27 18.35
N ILE A 265 -68.10 -20.18 17.64
CA ILE A 265 -67.11 -19.45 16.84
C ILE A 265 -66.91 -18.07 17.44
N ALA A 266 -65.69 -17.76 17.88
CA ALA A 266 -65.33 -16.43 18.34
C ALA A 266 -64.53 -15.64 17.30
N PHE A 267 -64.88 -14.38 17.16
CA PHE A 267 -64.11 -13.39 16.41
C PHE A 267 -63.16 -12.67 17.38
N ALA A 268 -61.86 -12.70 17.09
CA ALA A 268 -60.88 -11.97 17.89
C ALA A 268 -61.18 -10.47 17.82
N GLY A 269 -61.48 -9.87 18.98
CA GLY A 269 -61.89 -8.47 19.11
C GLY A 269 -62.85 -8.24 20.29
N ASP A 270 -63.10 -6.95 20.55
CA ASP A 270 -64.06 -6.46 21.53
C ASP A 270 -65.02 -5.50 20.83
N PHE A 271 -66.28 -5.94 20.63
CA PHE A 271 -67.28 -5.20 19.87
C PHE A 271 -68.42 -4.65 20.75
N ARG A 272 -68.19 -4.57 22.07
CA ARG A 272 -69.19 -4.13 23.07
C ARG A 272 -69.62 -2.67 22.90
N GLU A 273 -68.70 -1.82 22.45
CA GLU A 273 -68.95 -0.40 22.20
C GLU A 273 -69.28 -0.07 20.74
N GLY A 274 -69.46 -1.08 19.89
CA GLY A 274 -69.76 -0.93 18.46
C GLY A 274 -68.62 -1.41 17.55
N GLY A 275 -68.85 -1.36 16.24
CA GLY A 275 -67.98 -1.96 15.23
C GLY A 275 -68.42 -3.35 14.77
N ALA A 276 -67.63 -3.93 13.86
CA ALA A 276 -67.85 -5.27 13.30
C ALA A 276 -66.49 -5.93 13.00
N PRO A 277 -66.44 -7.26 12.88
CA PRO A 277 -65.23 -7.97 12.47
C PRO A 277 -64.67 -7.47 11.13
N ALA A 278 -63.36 -7.67 10.92
CA ALA A 278 -62.71 -7.35 9.66
C ALA A 278 -63.28 -8.15 8.49
N HIS A 279 -63.11 -7.66 7.26
CA HIS A 279 -63.58 -8.35 6.06
C HIS A 279 -62.98 -9.77 5.94
N ASP A 280 -61.70 -9.93 6.26
CA ASP A 280 -61.01 -11.22 6.22
C ASP A 280 -61.54 -12.19 7.28
N GLN A 281 -61.90 -11.68 8.46
CA GLN A 281 -62.58 -12.46 9.49
C GLN A 281 -63.95 -12.96 9.01
N LEU A 282 -64.76 -12.09 8.38
CA LEU A 282 -66.08 -12.47 7.86
C LEU A 282 -65.96 -13.48 6.71
N ALA A 283 -64.99 -13.30 5.80
CA ALA A 283 -64.74 -14.24 4.71
C ALA A 283 -64.29 -15.62 5.23
N ALA A 284 -63.39 -15.64 6.21
CA ALA A 284 -62.95 -16.87 6.87
C ALA A 284 -64.07 -17.57 7.62
N ALA A 285 -64.87 -16.82 8.37
CA ALA A 285 -66.04 -17.33 9.06
C ALA A 285 -67.07 -17.89 8.07
N GLY A 286 -67.24 -17.26 6.91
CA GLY A 286 -68.07 -17.78 5.84
C GLY A 286 -67.63 -19.17 5.37
N ARG A 287 -66.34 -19.36 5.11
CA ARG A 287 -65.78 -20.67 4.76
C ARG A 287 -65.96 -21.69 5.87
N LEU A 288 -65.69 -21.30 7.12
CA LEU A 288 -65.85 -22.16 8.30
C LEU A 288 -67.31 -22.59 8.49
N ILE A 289 -68.26 -21.66 8.36
CA ILE A 289 -69.69 -21.94 8.48
C ILE A 289 -70.14 -22.86 7.34
N GLY A 290 -69.72 -22.60 6.10
CA GLY A 290 -70.02 -23.49 4.97
C GLY A 290 -69.55 -24.93 5.22
N TRP A 291 -68.35 -25.07 5.77
CA TRP A 291 -67.80 -26.37 6.19
C TRP A 291 -68.60 -27.01 7.34
N LEU A 292 -68.99 -26.25 8.36
CA LEU A 292 -69.81 -26.75 9.47
C LEU A 292 -71.21 -27.18 9.01
N LEU A 293 -71.84 -26.45 8.09
CA LEU A 293 -73.15 -26.82 7.53
C LEU A 293 -73.07 -28.12 6.70
N ALA A 294 -71.95 -28.34 6.00
CA ALA A 294 -71.70 -29.59 5.30
C ALA A 294 -71.48 -30.76 6.28
N ARG A 295 -70.76 -30.51 7.38
CA ARG A 295 -70.47 -31.51 8.43
C ARG A 295 -71.69 -31.88 9.28
N TYR A 296 -72.57 -30.91 9.56
CA TYR A 296 -73.75 -31.08 10.41
C TYR A 296 -75.02 -30.77 9.59
N PRO A 297 -75.59 -31.76 8.86
CA PRO A 297 -76.71 -31.52 7.94
C PRO A 297 -78.01 -31.03 8.59
N ILE A 298 -78.13 -31.15 9.92
CA ILE A 298 -79.26 -30.62 10.70
C ILE A 298 -79.21 -29.09 10.85
N LEU A 299 -78.03 -28.48 10.64
CA LEU A 299 -77.85 -27.05 10.76
C LEU A 299 -78.28 -26.34 9.46
N THR A 300 -78.95 -25.21 9.62
CA THR A 300 -79.28 -24.29 8.54
C THR A 300 -78.71 -22.91 8.84
N LEU A 301 -78.88 -21.95 7.93
CA LEU A 301 -78.52 -20.56 8.21
C LEU A 301 -79.28 -19.99 9.41
N ASP A 302 -80.50 -20.47 9.70
CA ASP A 302 -81.30 -20.06 10.86
C ASP A 302 -80.75 -20.62 12.18
N SER A 303 -79.90 -21.66 12.12
CA SER A 303 -79.18 -22.21 13.27
C SER A 303 -78.02 -21.31 13.73
N ILE A 304 -77.65 -20.29 12.95
CA ILE A 304 -76.54 -19.37 13.27
C ILE A 304 -77.07 -18.22 14.12
N LYS A 305 -76.63 -18.16 15.37
CA LYS A 305 -77.12 -17.21 16.37
C LYS A 305 -75.96 -16.58 17.14
N GLY A 306 -76.12 -15.34 17.55
CA GLY A 306 -75.21 -14.71 18.51
C GLY A 306 -75.52 -15.23 19.90
N VAL A 307 -74.52 -15.28 20.78
CA VAL A 307 -74.75 -15.69 22.19
C VAL A 307 -75.76 -14.77 22.91
N SER A 308 -75.88 -13.50 22.50
CA SER A 308 -76.90 -12.55 22.96
C SER A 308 -78.35 -13.00 22.72
N GLU A 309 -78.59 -13.92 21.78
CA GLU A 309 -79.92 -14.47 21.49
C GLU A 309 -80.32 -15.59 22.48
N PHE A 310 -79.40 -16.04 23.33
CA PHE A 310 -79.65 -17.06 24.36
C PHE A 310 -79.58 -16.50 25.78
N VAL A 311 -78.65 -15.58 26.03
CA VAL A 311 -78.40 -15.00 27.36
C VAL A 311 -78.16 -13.51 27.27
N ALA A 312 -78.43 -12.78 28.34
CA ALA A 312 -78.12 -11.35 28.41
C ALA A 312 -76.59 -11.14 28.45
N THR A 313 -76.01 -10.77 27.32
CA THR A 313 -74.57 -10.51 27.19
C THR A 313 -74.27 -9.48 26.10
N PRO A 314 -73.20 -8.67 26.24
CA PRO A 314 -72.71 -7.79 25.18
C PRO A 314 -72.16 -8.50 23.94
N SER A 315 -71.77 -9.78 24.06
CA SER A 315 -71.24 -10.59 22.94
C SER A 315 -72.36 -11.04 21.99
N PRO A 316 -72.16 -11.11 20.67
CA PRO A 316 -70.90 -10.89 19.96
C PRO A 316 -70.64 -9.43 19.57
N GLY A 317 -71.34 -8.48 20.18
CA GLY A 317 -71.17 -7.06 19.96
C GLY A 317 -72.51 -6.34 19.82
N ARG A 318 -72.50 -5.04 20.11
CA ARG A 318 -73.71 -4.20 20.10
C ARG A 318 -74.39 -4.12 18.73
N GLU A 319 -73.60 -4.25 17.66
CA GLU A 319 -74.07 -4.14 16.27
C GLU A 319 -74.42 -5.49 15.61
N TRP A 320 -74.62 -6.56 16.40
CA TRP A 320 -74.97 -7.89 15.90
C TRP A 320 -76.30 -7.89 15.10
N GLU A 321 -77.40 -7.46 15.72
CA GLU A 321 -78.74 -7.38 15.11
C GLU A 321 -79.19 -5.94 14.79
N SER A 322 -78.43 -4.93 15.21
CA SER A 322 -78.74 -3.51 15.00
C SER A 322 -77.52 -2.76 14.46
N GLY A 323 -77.69 -1.54 13.94
CA GLY A 323 -76.56 -0.79 13.37
C GLY A 323 -76.01 -1.44 12.10
N ARG A 324 -74.69 -1.72 12.02
CA ARG A 324 -74.09 -2.40 10.85
C ARG A 324 -74.65 -3.79 10.57
N THR A 325 -75.41 -4.38 11.51
CA THR A 325 -76.13 -5.65 11.35
C THR A 325 -75.22 -6.74 10.78
N TRP A 326 -74.06 -6.92 11.41
CA TRP A 326 -72.99 -7.74 10.82
C TRP A 326 -73.32 -9.24 10.79
N LYS A 327 -74.38 -9.68 11.50
CA LYS A 327 -75.03 -10.99 11.30
C LYS A 327 -75.36 -11.22 9.81
N ARG A 328 -75.92 -10.22 9.12
CA ARG A 328 -76.24 -10.33 7.68
C ARG A 328 -74.98 -10.49 6.82
N ALA A 329 -73.94 -9.71 7.10
CA ALA A 329 -72.68 -9.79 6.37
C ALA A 329 -71.98 -11.16 6.53
N LEU A 330 -72.07 -11.75 7.72
CA LEU A 330 -71.59 -13.10 8.00
C LEU A 330 -72.37 -14.16 7.21
N LEU A 331 -73.70 -14.09 7.21
CA LEU A 331 -74.56 -15.01 6.45
C LEU A 331 -74.30 -14.91 4.94
N ASP A 332 -74.02 -13.70 4.43
CA ASP A 332 -73.67 -13.48 3.04
C ASP A 332 -72.28 -14.03 2.69
N ALA A 333 -71.31 -13.94 3.61
CA ALA A 333 -69.98 -14.51 3.42
C ALA A 333 -70.02 -16.05 3.41
N ALA A 334 -70.85 -16.67 4.24
CA ALA A 334 -71.06 -18.13 4.26
C ALA A 334 -71.57 -18.70 2.94
N ARG A 335 -72.15 -17.86 2.06
CA ARG A 335 -72.63 -18.26 0.74
C ARG A 335 -71.55 -18.26 -0.35
N ARG A 336 -70.36 -17.67 -0.14
CA ARG A 336 -69.47 -17.23 -1.25
C ARG A 336 -68.21 -18.05 -1.57
N GLU A 337 -67.57 -18.78 -0.65
CA GLU A 337 -66.13 -19.08 -0.84
C GLU A 337 -65.70 -20.56 -0.65
N SER A 338 -64.93 -21.07 -1.62
CA SER A 338 -64.18 -22.34 -1.57
C SER A 338 -62.96 -22.31 -2.54
N GLY A 339 -61.71 -22.42 -2.03
CA GLY A 339 -60.48 -22.69 -2.82
C GLY A 339 -59.18 -21.99 -2.32
N ALA A 340 -58.02 -22.69 -2.28
CA ALA A 340 -56.73 -22.15 -1.79
C ALA A 340 -55.43 -22.82 -2.38
N VAL A 341 -54.30 -22.08 -2.39
CA VAL A 341 -53.00 -22.36 -3.10
C VAL A 341 -51.88 -22.96 -2.20
N ASP A 342 -50.94 -23.72 -2.77
CA ASP A 342 -49.85 -24.50 -2.13
C ASP A 342 -48.48 -23.76 -2.08
N VAL A 343 -47.78 -23.83 -0.93
CA VAL A 343 -46.56 -23.09 -0.56
C VAL A 343 -45.29 -23.97 -0.56
N THR A 344 -45.43 -25.30 -0.61
CA THR A 344 -44.29 -26.24 -0.53
C THR A 344 -43.32 -26.15 -1.71
N ALA A 345 -43.75 -25.63 -2.86
CA ALA A 345 -42.91 -25.42 -4.04
C ALA A 345 -41.88 -24.27 -3.89
N ILE A 346 -41.99 -23.43 -2.86
CA ILE A 346 -41.16 -22.22 -2.67
C ILE A 346 -39.94 -22.49 -1.78
N GLU A 347 -40.01 -23.44 -0.85
CA GLU A 347 -38.99 -23.63 0.20
C GLU A 347 -37.70 -24.32 -0.30
N ALA A 348 -37.82 -25.37 -1.13
CA ALA A 348 -36.68 -26.18 -1.55
C ALA A 348 -35.59 -25.41 -2.35
N PRO A 349 -35.94 -24.49 -3.26
CA PRO A 349 -34.96 -23.65 -3.95
C PRO A 349 -34.16 -22.73 -3.01
N LEU A 350 -34.80 -22.14 -2.00
CA LEU A 350 -34.15 -21.22 -1.05
C LEU A 350 -33.08 -21.92 -0.22
N ARG A 351 -33.38 -23.14 0.28
CA ARG A 351 -32.40 -23.95 1.04
C ARG A 351 -31.16 -24.29 0.20
N THR A 352 -31.34 -24.58 -1.08
CA THR A 352 -30.24 -24.92 -1.98
C THR A 352 -29.31 -23.73 -2.21
N GLU A 353 -29.87 -22.53 -2.41
CA GLU A 353 -29.08 -21.32 -2.64
C GLU A 353 -28.32 -20.87 -1.38
N ILE A 354 -28.92 -20.99 -0.19
CA ILE A 354 -28.25 -20.72 1.09
C ILE A 354 -26.99 -21.58 1.26
N ALA A 355 -27.12 -22.91 1.09
CA ALA A 355 -25.99 -23.84 1.23
C ALA A 355 -24.89 -23.61 0.18
N ARG A 356 -25.24 -23.06 -1.00
CA ARG A 356 -24.25 -22.63 -2.00
C ARG A 356 -23.49 -21.39 -1.52
N LEU A 357 -24.21 -20.35 -1.06
CA LEU A 357 -23.60 -19.10 -0.62
C LEU A 357 -22.72 -19.28 0.62
N GLU A 358 -23.10 -20.14 1.57
CA GLU A 358 -22.28 -20.45 2.74
C GLU A 358 -20.92 -21.05 2.36
N ARG A 359 -20.88 -21.94 1.36
CA ARG A 359 -19.62 -22.49 0.83
C ARG A 359 -18.76 -21.42 0.16
N SER A 360 -19.36 -20.60 -0.70
CA SER A 360 -18.63 -19.50 -1.36
C SER A 360 -18.12 -18.45 -0.36
N LEU A 361 -18.86 -18.19 0.73
CA LEU A 361 -18.44 -17.30 1.80
C LEU A 361 -17.20 -17.86 2.54
N ALA A 362 -17.21 -19.14 2.87
CA ALA A 362 -16.06 -19.80 3.51
C ALA A 362 -14.80 -19.76 2.63
N GLU A 363 -14.95 -20.02 1.33
CA GLU A 363 -13.84 -19.95 0.36
C GLU A 363 -13.26 -18.53 0.25
N GLN A 364 -14.12 -17.50 0.19
CA GLN A 364 -13.64 -16.11 0.14
C GLN A 364 -12.98 -15.65 1.44
N GLN A 365 -13.48 -16.08 2.61
CA GLN A 365 -12.86 -15.76 3.89
C GLN A 365 -11.45 -16.36 4.01
N ALA A 366 -11.26 -17.59 3.53
CA ALA A 366 -9.92 -18.18 3.47
C ALA A 366 -8.99 -17.40 2.52
N ALA A 367 -9.51 -16.93 1.38
CA ALA A 367 -8.73 -16.11 0.45
C ALA A 367 -8.36 -14.73 1.04
N LEU A 368 -9.28 -14.09 1.76
CA LEU A 368 -9.05 -12.82 2.46
C LEU A 368 -7.97 -12.97 3.52
N ALA A 369 -8.08 -13.98 4.40
CA ALA A 369 -7.08 -14.23 5.44
C ALA A 369 -5.67 -14.43 4.86
N LYS A 370 -5.57 -15.20 3.76
CA LYS A 370 -4.30 -15.40 3.06
C LYS A 370 -3.75 -14.11 2.45
N ALA A 371 -4.60 -13.25 1.90
CA ALA A 371 -4.20 -11.97 1.34
C ALA A 371 -3.73 -10.99 2.44
N GLU A 372 -4.39 -10.99 3.59
CA GLU A 372 -4.01 -10.19 4.75
C GLU A 372 -2.66 -10.61 5.34
N GLU A 373 -2.42 -11.91 5.46
CA GLU A 373 -1.13 -12.49 5.88
C GLU A 373 -0.01 -12.06 4.92
N ALA A 374 -0.20 -12.26 3.61
CA ALA A 374 0.77 -11.85 2.60
C ALA A 374 1.06 -10.33 2.63
N ARG A 375 0.02 -9.51 2.87
CA ARG A 375 0.18 -8.05 3.01
C ARG A 375 0.97 -7.69 4.27
N PHE A 376 0.74 -8.38 5.37
CA PHE A 376 1.48 -8.16 6.61
C PHE A 376 2.97 -8.47 6.45
N ASP A 377 3.29 -9.62 5.88
CA ASP A 377 4.68 -10.05 5.64
C ASP A 377 5.42 -9.07 4.73
N LEU A 378 4.79 -8.69 3.61
CA LEU A 378 5.39 -7.76 2.65
C LEU A 378 5.61 -6.36 3.25
N ASN A 379 4.69 -5.87 4.09
CA ASN A 379 4.89 -4.62 4.81
C ASN A 379 6.09 -4.70 5.77
N GLY A 380 6.27 -5.84 6.45
CA GLY A 380 7.44 -6.08 7.31
C GLY A 380 8.75 -6.14 6.54
N GLU A 381 8.75 -6.72 5.33
CA GLU A 381 9.91 -6.69 4.42
C GLU A 381 10.21 -5.27 3.93
N LEU A 382 9.18 -4.51 3.51
CA LEU A 382 9.32 -3.14 3.04
C LEU A 382 9.93 -2.22 4.11
N GLN A 383 9.48 -2.35 5.36
CA GLN A 383 9.99 -1.57 6.47
C GLN A 383 11.48 -1.85 6.72
N ARG A 384 11.88 -3.13 6.74
CA ARG A 384 13.29 -3.53 6.89
C ARG A 384 14.16 -3.00 5.75
N ALA A 385 13.68 -3.13 4.50
CA ALA A 385 14.41 -2.62 3.33
C ALA A 385 14.59 -1.08 3.38
N ARG A 386 13.60 -0.34 3.89
CA ARG A 386 13.71 1.11 4.11
C ARG A 386 14.80 1.45 5.11
N GLU A 387 14.79 0.80 6.27
CA GLU A 387 15.77 1.04 7.33
C GLU A 387 17.19 0.73 6.85
N GLU A 388 17.38 -0.34 6.08
CA GLU A 388 18.67 -0.67 5.46
C GLU A 388 19.12 0.37 4.41
N ALA A 389 18.19 0.90 3.61
CA ALA A 389 18.49 1.93 2.63
C ALA A 389 18.87 3.27 3.29
N GLU A 390 18.15 3.68 4.33
CA GLU A 390 18.45 4.89 5.12
C GLU A 390 19.82 4.79 5.80
N ALA A 391 20.15 3.63 6.37
CA ALA A 391 21.45 3.38 6.97
C ALA A 391 22.61 3.48 5.95
N LYS A 392 22.40 3.00 4.72
CA LYS A 392 23.41 3.06 3.64
C LYS A 392 23.56 4.47 3.05
N ALA A 393 22.47 5.22 2.92
CA ALA A 393 22.50 6.60 2.43
C ALA A 393 23.26 7.56 3.37
N ALA A 394 23.39 7.23 4.65
CA ALA A 394 24.13 8.01 5.63
C ALA A 394 25.67 7.83 5.55
N ALA A 395 26.19 6.97 4.67
CA ALA A 395 27.64 6.80 4.46
C ALA A 395 28.24 7.97 3.63
N PRO A 396 29.44 8.49 3.99
CA PRO A 396 30.02 9.66 3.31
C PRO A 396 30.34 9.37 1.84
N GLY A 397 29.69 10.14 0.95
CA GLY A 397 29.74 9.96 -0.50
C GLY A 397 30.97 10.57 -1.19
N SER A 398 31.30 9.98 -2.36
CA SER A 398 32.10 10.48 -3.48
C SER A 398 33.32 11.36 -3.15
N TYR A 399 34.50 10.73 -3.07
CA TYR A 399 35.78 11.40 -2.90
C TYR A 399 36.25 12.04 -4.22
N VAL A 400 36.24 13.37 -4.33
CA VAL A 400 36.87 14.13 -5.44
C VAL A 400 38.22 14.68 -4.97
N VAL A 401 39.29 14.56 -5.78
CA VAL A 401 40.58 15.20 -5.46
C VAL A 401 40.42 16.72 -5.62
N PRO A 402 40.52 17.51 -4.54
CA PRO A 402 40.36 18.95 -4.63
C PRO A 402 41.57 19.60 -5.35
N PRO A 403 41.40 20.76 -6.01
CA PRO A 403 42.53 21.53 -6.54
C PRO A 403 43.51 21.88 -5.41
N PRO A 404 44.83 21.68 -5.61
CA PRO A 404 45.80 22.10 -4.60
C PRO A 404 45.80 23.64 -4.48
N PRO A 405 46.08 24.21 -3.29
CA PRO A 405 46.31 25.63 -3.15
C PRO A 405 47.45 26.07 -4.08
N LEU A 406 47.13 26.86 -5.10
CA LEU A 406 48.10 27.33 -6.09
C LEU A 406 47.91 28.82 -6.36
N ARG A 407 49.01 29.52 -6.66
CA ARG A 407 49.02 30.94 -7.03
C ARG A 407 49.28 31.06 -8.53
N ASN A 408 48.39 31.74 -9.25
CA ASN A 408 48.59 32.01 -10.67
C ASN A 408 49.48 33.26 -10.87
N VAL A 409 50.66 33.06 -11.46
CA VAL A 409 51.62 34.13 -11.78
C VAL A 409 51.92 34.21 -13.28
N VAL A 410 51.16 33.51 -14.12
CA VAL A 410 51.39 33.37 -15.56
C VAL A 410 51.64 34.72 -16.25
N ASP A 411 50.85 35.74 -15.91
CA ASP A 411 50.92 37.07 -16.52
C ASP A 411 51.85 38.06 -15.78
N GLN A 412 52.52 37.60 -14.72
CA GLN A 412 53.47 38.40 -13.92
C GLN A 412 54.93 38.09 -14.29
N LEU A 413 55.19 36.98 -15.01
CA LEU A 413 56.53 36.54 -15.35
C LEU A 413 57.07 37.23 -16.63
N PRO A 414 58.40 37.46 -16.69
CA PRO A 414 59.09 37.92 -17.90
C PRO A 414 58.73 37.09 -19.13
N ARG A 415 58.49 37.78 -20.26
CA ARG A 415 58.22 37.18 -21.57
C ARG A 415 59.03 37.89 -22.63
N HIS A 416 59.38 37.17 -23.69
CA HIS A 416 60.08 37.77 -24.80
C HIS A 416 59.18 38.77 -25.53
N VAL A 417 59.74 39.87 -26.01
CA VAL A 417 58.98 40.96 -26.64
C VAL A 417 58.21 40.50 -27.90
N LYS A 418 58.84 39.64 -28.72
CA LYS A 418 58.29 39.16 -30.01
C LYS A 418 57.86 37.68 -30.04
N LEU A 419 58.69 36.76 -29.57
CA LEU A 419 58.42 35.32 -29.57
C LEU A 419 57.21 34.93 -28.71
N ARG A 420 56.41 33.98 -29.18
CA ARG A 420 55.22 33.45 -28.48
C ARG A 420 55.24 31.94 -28.56
N TYR A 421 54.78 31.27 -27.50
CA TYR A 421 54.53 29.84 -27.54
C TYR A 421 53.29 29.55 -28.37
N GLU A 422 53.29 28.38 -29.01
CA GLU A 422 52.09 27.85 -29.64
C GLU A 422 51.07 27.41 -28.58
N ARG A 423 49.83 27.20 -29.04
CA ARG A 423 48.75 26.69 -28.19
C ARG A 423 48.27 25.34 -28.69
N ARG A 424 47.94 24.45 -27.75
CA ARG A 424 47.39 23.11 -27.98
C ARG A 424 46.06 22.91 -27.24
N PRO A 425 45.16 22.04 -27.74
CA PRO A 425 44.01 21.59 -26.95
C PRO A 425 44.46 20.69 -25.79
N LEU A 426 43.70 20.67 -24.69
CA LEU A 426 44.02 19.85 -23.52
C LEU A 426 44.04 18.34 -23.83
N SER A 427 43.26 17.89 -24.81
CA SER A 427 43.24 16.50 -25.29
C SER A 427 44.55 16.05 -25.94
N GLN A 428 45.45 16.98 -26.29
CA GLN A 428 46.77 16.68 -26.83
C GLN A 428 47.81 16.43 -25.72
N ILE A 429 47.47 16.69 -24.46
CA ILE A 429 48.38 16.48 -23.33
C ILE A 429 48.41 14.99 -22.99
N THR A 430 49.59 14.39 -23.00
CA THR A 430 49.77 12.94 -22.79
C THR A 430 50.50 12.59 -21.49
N HIS A 431 51.27 13.52 -20.92
CA HIS A 431 52.11 13.23 -19.75
C HIS A 431 52.39 14.47 -18.89
N LEU A 432 52.78 14.19 -17.63
CA LEU A 432 53.31 15.17 -16.69
C LEU A 432 54.84 14.99 -16.65
N ALA A 433 55.58 15.95 -17.19
CA ALA A 433 57.04 15.94 -17.21
C ALA A 433 57.57 16.63 -15.95
N ILE A 434 58.32 15.89 -15.13
CA ILE A 434 58.91 16.39 -13.89
C ILE A 434 60.33 16.91 -14.15
N HIS A 435 60.59 18.13 -13.69
CA HIS A 435 61.85 18.86 -13.81
C HIS A 435 62.36 19.29 -12.43
N HIS A 436 63.64 19.62 -12.33
CA HIS A 436 64.18 20.45 -11.27
C HIS A 436 64.77 21.76 -11.82
N THR A 437 65.07 22.73 -10.97
CA THR A 437 65.73 23.97 -11.40
C THR A 437 67.23 23.83 -11.63
N ALA A 438 67.85 22.74 -11.15
CA ALA A 438 69.30 22.54 -11.09
C ALA A 438 70.04 23.71 -10.39
N ALA A 439 69.32 24.50 -9.60
CA ALA A 439 69.76 25.70 -8.93
C ALA A 439 69.32 25.66 -7.45
N PRO A 440 69.95 26.46 -6.57
CA PRO A 440 69.51 26.56 -5.18
C PRO A 440 68.01 26.90 -5.07
N PRO A 441 67.26 26.33 -4.10
CA PRO A 441 65.81 26.49 -4.02
C PRO A 441 65.31 27.95 -3.92
N ARG A 442 66.18 28.88 -3.49
CA ARG A 442 65.92 30.33 -3.47
C ARG A 442 65.73 30.98 -4.85
N VAL A 443 66.12 30.30 -5.94
CA VAL A 443 65.94 30.82 -7.30
C VAL A 443 64.50 30.60 -7.74
N GLY A 444 63.68 31.64 -7.63
CA GLY A 444 62.25 31.60 -7.99
C GLY A 444 61.96 31.70 -9.49
N PRO A 445 60.70 31.47 -9.90
CA PRO A 445 60.31 31.34 -11.30
C PRO A 445 60.49 32.62 -12.12
N ALA A 446 60.44 33.81 -11.52
CA ALA A 446 60.71 35.07 -12.23
C ALA A 446 62.13 35.13 -12.78
N ARG A 447 63.12 34.71 -11.97
CA ARG A 447 64.52 34.67 -12.40
C ARG A 447 64.76 33.60 -13.45
N ILE A 448 64.11 32.45 -13.33
CA ILE A 448 64.14 31.39 -14.34
C ILE A 448 63.52 31.87 -15.66
N ALA A 449 62.40 32.61 -15.60
CA ALA A 449 61.77 33.20 -16.78
C ALA A 449 62.68 34.22 -17.48
N ASP A 450 63.36 35.10 -16.73
CA ASP A 450 64.37 36.02 -17.28
C ASP A 450 65.46 35.26 -18.04
N LEU A 451 65.97 34.19 -17.43
CA LEU A 451 66.98 33.35 -18.02
C LEU A 451 66.47 32.69 -19.30
N HIS A 452 65.27 32.10 -19.31
CA HIS A 452 64.71 31.48 -20.50
C HIS A 452 64.49 32.49 -21.64
N VAL A 453 64.01 33.69 -21.33
CA VAL A 453 63.73 34.74 -22.31
C VAL A 453 65.01 35.32 -22.92
N ALA A 454 66.12 35.35 -22.17
CA ALA A 454 67.40 35.83 -22.68
C ALA A 454 68.06 34.79 -23.62
N ALA A 455 68.56 35.25 -24.77
CA ALA A 455 69.50 34.46 -25.56
C ALA A 455 70.87 34.42 -24.85
N ASP A 456 71.56 33.29 -24.93
CA ASP A 456 72.95 33.16 -24.49
C ASP A 456 73.77 32.51 -25.63
N PRO A 457 74.31 33.33 -26.55
CA PRO A 457 75.12 32.83 -27.66
C PRO A 457 76.38 32.09 -27.21
N SER A 458 76.90 32.38 -26.00
CA SER A 458 78.11 31.73 -25.48
C SER A 458 77.89 30.25 -25.16
N ARG A 459 76.62 29.86 -24.98
CA ARG A 459 76.19 28.49 -24.71
C ARG A 459 75.30 27.92 -25.82
N GLY A 460 75.19 28.61 -26.95
CA GLY A 460 74.35 28.19 -28.07
C GLY A 460 72.84 28.22 -27.76
N LYS A 461 72.40 28.97 -26.74
CA LYS A 461 70.99 29.06 -26.36
C LYS A 461 70.30 30.23 -27.04
N GLU A 462 69.25 29.93 -27.79
CA GLU A 462 68.32 30.93 -28.32
C GLU A 462 67.37 31.46 -27.23
N ALA A 463 66.80 32.64 -27.47
CA ALA A 463 65.78 33.24 -26.60
C ALA A 463 64.47 32.45 -26.68
N TRP A 464 63.80 32.24 -25.55
CA TRP A 464 62.49 31.57 -25.51
C TRP A 464 61.35 32.57 -25.40
N PRO A 465 60.14 32.25 -25.86
CA PRO A 465 58.95 33.07 -25.62
C PRO A 465 58.66 33.45 -24.16
N GLY A 466 59.03 32.59 -23.21
CA GLY A 466 58.77 32.76 -21.78
C GLY A 466 59.36 31.61 -20.95
N ILE A 467 58.81 31.38 -19.76
CA ILE A 467 59.19 30.23 -18.91
C ILE A 467 58.69 28.90 -19.52
N GLY A 468 59.53 27.86 -19.41
CA GLY A 468 59.27 26.53 -19.99
C GLY A 468 58.40 25.62 -19.11
N TYR A 469 58.09 26.05 -17.89
CA TYR A 469 57.34 25.27 -16.92
C TYR A 469 55.90 25.76 -16.81
N HIS A 470 54.97 24.82 -16.64
CA HIS A 470 53.56 25.11 -16.38
C HIS A 470 53.30 25.35 -14.90
N PHE A 471 53.98 24.57 -14.06
CA PHE A 471 53.93 24.69 -12.61
C PHE A 471 55.34 24.73 -12.04
N PHE A 472 55.49 25.51 -10.97
CA PHE A 472 56.70 25.61 -10.19
C PHE A 472 56.36 25.30 -8.73
N VAL A 473 57.06 24.34 -8.14
CA VAL A 473 56.85 23.89 -6.76
C VAL A 473 58.06 24.31 -5.92
N HIS A 474 57.82 25.23 -4.98
CA HIS A 474 58.83 25.76 -4.07
C HIS A 474 59.22 24.72 -3.00
N GLU A 475 60.35 24.93 -2.34
CA GLU A 475 60.89 24.03 -1.30
C GLU A 475 59.92 23.81 -0.12
N ASP A 476 59.11 24.84 0.18
CA ASP A 476 58.10 24.84 1.23
C ASP A 476 56.76 24.19 0.82
N GLY A 477 56.64 23.75 -0.44
CA GLY A 477 55.42 23.17 -1.00
C GLY A 477 54.43 24.18 -1.59
N ALA A 478 54.75 25.47 -1.64
CA ALA A 478 53.93 26.44 -2.38
C ALA A 478 53.98 26.12 -3.89
N ILE A 479 52.82 26.15 -4.55
CA ILE A 479 52.68 25.89 -5.98
C ILE A 479 52.36 27.20 -6.70
N GLU A 480 53.14 27.53 -7.72
CA GLU A 480 52.85 28.64 -8.63
C GLU A 480 52.55 28.10 -10.03
N GLN A 481 51.42 28.49 -10.60
CA GLN A 481 51.14 28.27 -12.02
C GLN A 481 51.87 29.34 -12.83
N THR A 482 52.84 28.92 -13.62
CA THR A 482 53.76 29.78 -14.37
C THR A 482 53.46 29.82 -15.86
N ASN A 483 52.70 28.85 -16.38
CA ASN A 483 52.18 28.88 -17.75
C ASN A 483 50.76 28.31 -17.86
N LYS A 484 50.05 28.56 -18.96
CA LYS A 484 48.71 27.99 -19.21
C LYS A 484 48.83 26.53 -19.65
N LEU A 485 47.86 25.67 -19.30
CA LEU A 485 47.89 24.25 -19.70
C LEU A 485 47.86 24.07 -21.23
N GLU A 486 47.23 25.01 -21.93
CA GLU A 486 47.14 25.06 -23.38
C GLU A 486 48.42 25.58 -24.03
N THR A 487 49.42 26.03 -23.26
CA THR A 487 50.68 26.52 -23.84
C THR A 487 51.60 25.35 -24.15
N ALA A 488 51.99 25.21 -25.42
CA ALA A 488 53.03 24.27 -25.83
C ALA A 488 54.41 24.87 -25.49
N SER A 489 54.76 24.85 -24.21
CA SER A 489 56.03 25.39 -23.72
C SER A 489 57.20 24.48 -24.04
N TYR A 490 58.38 25.04 -24.28
CA TYR A 490 59.59 24.27 -24.56
C TYR A 490 60.09 23.51 -23.33
N HIS A 491 60.67 22.33 -23.55
CA HIS A 491 61.41 21.57 -22.55
C HIS A 491 62.90 21.95 -22.60
N LEU A 492 63.58 21.87 -21.45
CA LEU A 492 65.00 22.15 -21.33
C LEU A 492 65.82 20.91 -21.72
N VAL A 493 66.87 21.07 -22.51
CA VAL A 493 67.81 20.00 -22.92
C VAL A 493 69.22 20.34 -22.44
N ARG A 494 70.06 19.31 -22.25
CA ARG A 494 71.48 19.41 -21.92
C ARG A 494 72.35 19.35 -23.18
N HIS A 495 73.32 20.26 -23.33
CA HIS A 495 74.40 20.12 -24.33
C HIS A 495 75.65 19.45 -23.72
N TYR A 496 76.25 18.50 -24.44
CA TYR A 496 77.55 17.91 -24.08
C TYR A 496 78.68 18.91 -24.33
N GLY A 497 79.43 19.25 -23.28
CA GLY A 497 80.73 19.88 -23.40
C GLY A 497 81.77 18.83 -23.79
N TYR A 498 82.37 18.97 -24.97
CA TYR A 498 83.60 18.30 -25.36
C TYR A 498 84.70 18.64 -24.32
N SER A 499 85.31 17.62 -23.72
CA SER A 499 86.68 17.70 -23.21
C SER A 499 87.55 16.77 -24.05
N VAL A 500 88.43 17.35 -24.87
CA VAL A 500 89.58 16.69 -25.49
C VAL A 500 90.79 17.57 -25.21
N GLY A 501 91.83 17.00 -24.58
CA GLY A 501 93.19 17.54 -24.57
C GLY A 501 93.44 18.74 -23.66
#